data_AF-A0A654DWC0-F1
#
_entry.id   AF-A0A654DWC0-F1
#
_cell.length_a   1.000
_cell.length_b   1.000
_cell.length_c   1.000
_cell.angle_alpha   90.00
_cell.angle_beta   90.00
_cell.angle_gamma   90.00
#
_symmetry.space_group_name_H-M   'P 1'
#
loop_
_entity.id
_entity.type
_entity.pdbx_description
1 polymer ?
#
loop_
_entity_poly.entity_id
_entity_poly.type
_entity_poly.pdbx_seq_one_letter_code
_entity_poly.pdbx_strand_id
1 'polypeptide(L)'
;MHRLVLPSLMKKKNTKTIEIEIINYGAYSEWDRVSNELPKFMALANTVDAVIGAEFGMIVEIRKAKGRYLDFLIEHPPFTDETGAVEPPFRGTFRVKHNPFQFFLGDSIWAPVEDKRGPWKLSILLEDEVIISKTIMIT
;
A
#
# COMPACT_ATOMS: atom_id res chain seq x y z
N MET A 1 -28.96 -46.94 11.28
CA MET A 1 -28.74 -45.51 11.62
C MET A 1 -27.67 -44.97 10.69
N HIS A 2 -28.05 -44.29 9.60
CA HIS A 2 -27.10 -43.63 8.69
C HIS A 2 -27.29 -42.12 8.83
N ARG A 3 -26.29 -41.44 9.39
CA ARG A 3 -26.30 -39.98 9.57
C ARG A 3 -25.81 -39.35 8.27
N LEU A 4 -26.73 -38.74 7.52
CA LEU A 4 -26.42 -37.86 6.40
C LEU A 4 -25.57 -36.69 6.91
N VAL A 5 -24.33 -36.58 6.43
CA VAL A 5 -23.50 -35.39 6.61
C VAL A 5 -23.93 -34.40 5.54
N LEU A 6 -24.62 -33.33 5.96
CA LEU A 6 -24.94 -32.21 5.07
C LEU A 6 -23.64 -31.58 4.58
N PRO A 7 -23.46 -31.32 3.27
CA PRO A 7 -22.35 -30.50 2.82
C PRO A 7 -22.51 -29.10 3.41
N SER A 8 -21.48 -28.67 4.15
CA SER A 8 -21.35 -27.31 4.65
C SER A 8 -21.55 -26.34 3.49
N LEU A 9 -22.68 -25.61 3.50
CA LEU A 9 -22.87 -24.46 2.62
C LEU A 9 -21.73 -23.48 2.91
N MET A 10 -20.74 -23.43 2.03
CA MET A 10 -19.88 -22.27 1.90
C MET A 10 -20.80 -21.09 1.65
N LYS A 11 -21.00 -20.25 2.67
CA LYS A 11 -21.70 -18.98 2.52
C LYS A 11 -20.94 -18.21 1.44
N LYS A 12 -21.56 -18.00 0.27
CA LYS A 12 -21.06 -17.03 -0.72
C LYS A 12 -20.86 -15.72 0.02
N LYS A 13 -19.60 -15.35 0.30
CA LYS A 13 -19.24 -14.04 0.83
C LYS A 13 -19.79 -13.03 -0.18
N ASN A 14 -20.90 -12.38 0.19
CA ASN A 14 -21.51 -11.35 -0.62
C ASN A 14 -20.67 -10.08 -0.45
N THR A 15 -19.44 -10.12 -0.95
CA THR A 15 -18.59 -8.94 -1.08
C THR A 15 -19.26 -8.07 -2.13
N LYS A 16 -19.94 -6.99 -1.71
CA LYS A 16 -20.06 -5.81 -2.59
C LYS A 16 -18.66 -5.56 -3.13
N THR A 17 -18.48 -5.79 -4.42
CA THR A 17 -17.19 -5.83 -5.10
C THR A 17 -16.58 -4.44 -4.97
N ILE A 18 -15.60 -4.32 -4.07
CA ILE A 18 -14.73 -3.14 -4.03
C ILE A 18 -13.96 -3.16 -5.35
N GLU A 19 -13.89 -2.02 -6.00
CA GLU A 19 -13.09 -1.84 -7.21
C GLU A 19 -11.89 -1.01 -6.82
N ILE A 20 -10.69 -1.52 -7.08
CA ILE A 20 -9.44 -0.83 -6.82
C ILE A 20 -8.53 -0.94 -8.04
N GLU A 21 -7.94 0.18 -8.44
CA GLU A 21 -7.01 0.24 -9.56
C GLU A 21 -5.82 1.13 -9.22
N ILE A 22 -4.61 0.76 -9.67
CA ILE A 22 -3.44 1.65 -9.60
C ILE A 22 -3.54 2.63 -10.76
N ILE A 23 -3.64 3.92 -10.45
CA ILE A 23 -3.69 5.01 -11.43
C ILE A 23 -2.29 5.33 -11.93
N ASN A 24 -1.32 5.44 -11.01
CA ASN A 24 0.09 5.62 -11.33
C ASN A 24 0.96 5.15 -10.15
N TYR A 25 2.24 4.97 -10.44
CA TYR A 25 3.26 4.57 -9.46
C TYR A 25 4.63 5.04 -9.93
N GLY A 26 5.57 5.19 -9.00
CA GLY A 26 6.94 5.60 -9.29
C GLY A 26 7.38 6.73 -8.37
N ALA A 27 8.03 7.74 -8.93
CA ALA A 27 8.59 8.86 -8.18
C ALA A 27 7.59 10.01 -8.07
N TYR A 28 7.56 10.64 -6.89
CA TYR A 28 6.73 11.80 -6.56
C TYR A 28 7.60 12.91 -5.96
N SER A 29 7.14 14.15 -6.09
CA SER A 29 7.79 15.30 -5.45
C SER A 29 7.50 15.32 -3.96
N GLU A 30 8.43 15.81 -3.14
CA GLU A 30 8.24 16.03 -1.69
C GLU A 30 6.83 16.50 -1.33
N TRP A 31 6.19 15.76 -0.44
CA TRP A 31 4.84 16.02 0.02
C TRP A 31 4.84 17.26 0.91
N ASP A 32 4.17 18.32 0.43
CA ASP A 32 3.93 19.52 1.23
C ASP A 32 2.93 19.20 2.34
N ARG A 33 3.44 18.97 3.56
CA ARG A 33 2.64 18.60 4.75
C ARG A 33 1.59 19.66 5.14
N VAL A 34 1.63 20.85 4.55
CA VAL A 34 0.68 21.95 4.80
C VAL A 34 -0.52 21.87 3.83
N SER A 35 -0.38 21.21 2.68
CA SER A 35 -1.46 21.03 1.71
C SER A 35 -2.21 19.70 1.89
N ASN A 36 -3.53 19.73 1.68
CA ASN A 36 -4.37 18.52 1.58
C ASN A 36 -4.28 17.86 0.19
N GLU A 37 -3.40 18.34 -0.67
CA GLU A 37 -3.21 17.84 -2.04
C GLU A 37 -2.35 16.57 -2.06
N LEU A 38 -2.59 15.73 -3.06
CA LEU A 38 -1.75 14.56 -3.33
C LEU A 38 -0.35 15.03 -3.82
N PRO A 39 0.73 14.29 -3.50
CA PRO A 39 2.06 14.64 -3.96
C PRO A 39 2.11 14.67 -5.50
N LYS A 40 2.90 15.60 -6.07
CA LYS A 40 2.93 15.75 -7.53
C LYS A 40 3.68 14.57 -8.13
N PHE A 41 2.98 13.82 -8.96
CA PHE A 41 3.54 12.74 -9.74
C PHE A 41 4.66 13.26 -10.66
N MET A 42 5.87 12.69 -10.53
CA MET A 42 7.02 13.09 -11.35
C MET A 42 7.22 12.14 -12.53
N ALA A 43 7.25 10.82 -12.29
CA ALA A 43 7.54 9.85 -13.33
C ALA A 43 6.96 8.46 -13.03
N LEU A 44 6.48 7.79 -14.08
CA LEU A 44 6.04 6.40 -14.01
C LEU A 44 7.31 5.55 -13.96
N ALA A 45 7.58 4.91 -12.83
CA ALA A 45 8.86 4.25 -12.62
C ALA A 45 8.73 2.96 -11.80
N ASN A 46 9.36 1.88 -12.27
CA ASN A 46 9.55 0.67 -11.46
C ASN A 46 10.83 0.74 -10.62
N THR A 47 11.69 1.72 -10.89
CA THR A 47 12.98 1.96 -10.25
C THR A 47 13.08 3.43 -9.86
N VAL A 48 13.49 3.71 -8.63
CA VAL A 48 13.70 5.08 -8.13
C VAL A 48 15.08 5.15 -7.48
N ASP A 49 15.84 6.20 -7.77
CA ASP A 49 17.17 6.39 -7.19
C ASP A 49 17.08 6.63 -5.68
N ALA A 50 17.99 6.01 -4.93
CA ALA A 50 18.10 6.18 -3.49
C ALA A 50 18.71 7.56 -3.14
N VAL A 51 17.93 8.61 -3.33
CA VAL A 51 18.31 10.00 -3.00
C VAL A 51 17.50 10.45 -1.80
N ILE A 52 18.15 10.93 -0.73
CA ILE A 52 17.47 11.41 0.48
C ILE A 52 16.42 12.46 0.11
N GLY A 53 15.20 12.30 0.63
CA GLY A 53 14.06 13.17 0.37
C GLY A 53 13.26 12.79 -0.87
N ALA A 54 13.75 11.90 -1.74
CA ALA A 54 12.96 11.40 -2.85
C ALA A 54 11.76 10.61 -2.32
N GLU A 55 10.57 10.89 -2.86
CA GLU A 55 9.36 10.16 -2.54
C GLU A 55 9.01 9.16 -3.64
N PHE A 56 8.49 8.01 -3.24
CA PHE A 56 8.05 6.96 -4.13
C PHE A 56 6.75 6.34 -3.62
N GLY A 57 5.94 5.82 -4.54
CA GLY A 57 4.66 5.25 -4.13
C GLY A 57 3.78 4.83 -5.28
N MET A 58 2.49 4.67 -4.97
CA MET A 58 1.42 4.50 -5.93
C MET A 58 0.19 5.29 -5.51
N ILE A 59 -0.51 5.85 -6.50
CA ILE A 59 -1.87 6.36 -6.31
C ILE A 59 -2.83 5.27 -6.77
N VAL A 60 -3.72 4.87 -5.88
CA VAL A 60 -4.84 4.00 -6.21
C VAL A 60 -6.14 4.80 -6.27
N GLU A 61 -7.04 4.37 -7.14
CA GLU A 61 -8.43 4.80 -7.09
C GLU A 61 -9.30 3.67 -6.55
N ILE A 62 -10.13 4.01 -5.56
CA ILE A 62 -11.01 3.09 -4.87
C ILE A 62 -12.46 3.49 -5.15
N ARG A 63 -13.25 2.55 -5.66
CA ARG A 63 -14.68 2.71 -5.93
C ARG A 63 -15.48 1.68 -5.13
N LYS A 64 -16.77 1.98 -4.93
CA LYS A 64 -17.74 1.11 -4.22
C LYS A 64 -17.34 0.75 -2.78
N ALA A 65 -16.50 1.55 -2.13
CA ALA A 65 -16.02 1.30 -0.76
C ALA A 65 -16.27 2.42 0.25
N LYS A 66 -16.93 3.53 -0.11
CA LYS A 66 -17.30 4.61 0.82
C LYS A 66 -17.78 4.09 2.20
N GLY A 67 -17.12 4.58 3.25
CA GLY A 67 -17.39 4.24 4.63
C GLY A 67 -16.64 3.00 5.15
N ARG A 68 -16.02 2.21 4.28
CA ARG A 68 -15.21 1.05 4.66
C ARG A 68 -13.81 1.47 5.12
N TYR A 69 -13.22 0.62 5.94
CA TYR A 69 -11.81 0.66 6.30
C TYR A 69 -11.06 -0.37 5.44
N LEU A 70 -9.89 0.02 4.96
CA LEU A 70 -8.94 -0.84 4.25
C LEU A 70 -7.59 -0.73 4.95
N ASP A 71 -6.80 -1.79 4.88
CA ASP A 71 -5.47 -1.83 5.46
C ASP A 71 -4.42 -1.62 4.37
N PHE A 72 -3.25 -1.12 4.76
CA PHE A 72 -2.08 -1.08 3.91
C PHE A 72 -0.92 -1.80 4.57
N LEU A 73 -0.02 -2.32 3.73
CA LEU A 73 1.23 -2.96 4.12
C LEU A 73 2.34 -2.46 3.18
N ILE A 74 3.44 -1.99 3.76
CA ILE A 74 4.67 -1.64 3.04
C ILE A 74 5.76 -2.59 3.52
N GLU A 75 6.09 -3.57 2.69
CA GLU A 75 7.26 -4.43 2.90
C GLU A 75 8.48 -3.72 2.32
N HIS A 76 9.54 -3.58 3.11
CA HIS A 76 10.76 -2.87 2.75
C HIS A 76 11.99 -3.78 2.92
N PRO A 77 13.15 -3.42 2.36
CA PRO A 77 14.41 -4.08 2.66
C PRO A 77 14.65 -4.14 4.17
N PRO A 78 15.22 -5.23 4.70
CA PRO A 78 15.47 -5.33 6.13
C PRO A 78 16.50 -4.29 6.55
N PHE A 79 16.14 -3.48 7.53
CA PHE A 79 17.05 -2.58 8.23
C PHE A 79 16.81 -2.68 9.73
N THR A 80 17.78 -2.23 10.52
CA THR A 80 17.69 -2.31 11.97
C THR A 80 17.39 -0.95 12.60
N ASP A 81 16.63 -0.96 13.68
CA ASP A 81 16.45 0.19 14.54
C ASP A 81 17.73 0.51 15.36
N GLU A 82 17.65 1.52 16.22
CA GLU A 82 18.74 1.93 17.12
C GLU A 82 19.18 0.84 18.13
N THR A 83 18.34 -0.17 18.35
CA THR A 83 18.62 -1.30 19.25
C THR A 83 19.22 -2.50 18.51
N GLY A 84 19.29 -2.44 17.17
CA GLY A 84 19.75 -3.53 16.32
C GLY A 84 18.65 -4.55 15.98
N ALA A 85 17.39 -4.30 16.34
CA ALA A 85 16.27 -5.15 15.97
C ALA A 85 15.82 -4.85 14.54
N VAL A 86 15.44 -5.89 13.78
CA VAL A 86 14.94 -5.71 12.41
C VAL A 86 13.58 -5.03 12.44
N GLU A 87 13.45 -3.92 11.73
CA GLU A 87 12.22 -3.15 11.66
C GLU A 87 11.14 -3.95 10.91
N PRO A 88 9.93 -4.11 11.47
CA PRO A 88 8.85 -4.80 10.80
C PRO A 88 8.26 -3.96 9.66
N PRO A 89 7.58 -4.59 8.68
CA PRO A 89 6.86 -3.88 7.63
C PRO A 89 5.89 -2.83 8.17
N PHE A 90 5.77 -1.70 7.49
CA PHE A 90 4.84 -0.66 7.90
C PHE A 90 3.40 -1.06 7.61
N ARG A 91 2.52 -0.88 8.60
CA ARG A 91 1.10 -1.23 8.52
C ARG A 91 0.23 -0.10 9.02
N GLY A 92 -0.96 0.03 8.45
CA GLY A 92 -1.97 0.94 8.96
C GLY A 92 -3.31 0.74 8.27
N THR A 93 -4.30 1.49 8.74
CA THR A 93 -5.68 1.41 8.26
C THR A 93 -6.16 2.79 7.84
N PHE A 94 -6.88 2.88 6.72
CA PHE A 94 -7.47 4.12 6.25
C PHE A 94 -8.96 3.94 5.93
N ARG A 95 -9.73 5.03 6.09
CA ARG A 95 -11.17 5.05 5.81
C ARG A 95 -11.43 5.67 4.44
N VAL A 96 -12.20 4.98 3.60
CA VAL A 96 -12.66 5.49 2.31
C VAL A 96 -13.75 6.55 2.54
N LYS A 97 -13.43 7.83 2.33
CA LYS A 97 -14.31 8.97 2.71
C LYS A 97 -15.45 9.22 1.71
N HIS A 98 -15.17 9.07 0.42
CA HIS A 98 -16.12 9.28 -0.68
C HIS A 98 -15.84 8.25 -1.79
N ASN A 99 -16.56 8.29 -2.92
CA ASN A 99 -16.27 7.46 -4.10
C ASN A 99 -16.33 8.38 -5.34
N PRO A 100 -15.42 8.25 -6.31
CA PRO A 100 -14.14 7.54 -6.21
C PRO A 100 -13.25 8.18 -5.13
N PHE A 101 -12.41 7.40 -4.46
CA PHE A 101 -11.46 7.90 -3.47
C PHE A 101 -10.05 7.58 -3.93
N GLN A 102 -9.23 8.61 -4.08
CA GLN A 102 -7.82 8.44 -4.38
C GLN A 102 -7.01 8.40 -3.10
N PHE A 103 -6.09 7.44 -3.04
CA PHE A 103 -5.20 7.24 -1.90
C PHE A 103 -3.78 7.07 -2.40
N PHE A 104 -2.86 7.86 -1.86
CA PHE A 104 -1.43 7.68 -2.06
C PHE A 104 -0.91 6.73 -1.00
N LEU A 105 -0.31 5.61 -1.44
CA LEU A 105 0.47 4.72 -0.59
C LEU A 105 1.91 4.78 -1.06
N GLY A 106 2.79 5.22 -0.18
CA GLY A 106 4.18 5.44 -0.53
C GLY A 106 4.99 5.84 0.68
N ASP A 107 6.24 6.17 0.42
CA ASP A 107 7.21 6.51 1.43
C ASP A 107 8.30 7.42 0.86
N SER A 108 9.24 7.83 1.71
CA SER A 108 10.38 8.66 1.33
C SER A 108 11.70 7.91 1.52
N ILE A 109 12.77 8.36 0.86
CA ILE A 109 14.11 7.88 1.15
C ILE A 109 14.72 8.73 2.27
N TRP A 110 15.18 8.09 3.34
CA TRP A 110 15.87 8.74 4.45
C TRP A 110 17.18 8.04 4.80
N ALA A 111 17.99 8.71 5.62
CA ALA A 111 19.27 8.17 6.08
C ALA A 111 19.07 7.00 7.08
N PRO A 112 19.92 5.95 7.01
CA PRO A 112 20.95 5.73 6.01
C PRO A 112 20.34 5.22 4.69
N VAL A 113 20.80 5.78 3.56
CA VAL A 113 20.27 5.50 2.22
C VAL A 113 20.43 4.02 1.84
N GLU A 114 21.55 3.42 2.21
CA GLU A 114 21.88 2.03 1.86
C GLU A 114 20.83 1.03 2.39
N ASP A 115 20.26 1.32 3.57
CA ASP A 115 19.20 0.51 4.17
C ASP A 115 17.88 0.57 3.39
N LYS A 116 17.71 1.56 2.52
CA LYS A 116 16.49 1.77 1.72
C LYS A 116 16.63 1.23 0.31
N ARG A 117 17.84 0.85 -0.12
CA ARG A 117 18.05 0.17 -1.41
C ARG A 117 17.45 -1.23 -1.38
N GLY A 118 16.76 -1.60 -2.45
CA GLY A 118 16.08 -2.88 -2.52
C GLY A 118 14.58 -2.76 -2.81
N PRO A 119 13.86 -3.89 -2.79
CA PRO A 119 12.47 -3.93 -3.22
C PRO A 119 11.55 -3.42 -2.12
N TRP A 120 10.67 -2.48 -2.48
CA TRP A 120 9.59 -1.98 -1.65
C TRP A 120 8.26 -2.43 -2.22
N LYS A 121 7.51 -3.25 -1.49
CA LYS A 121 6.21 -3.77 -1.92
C LYS A 121 5.09 -3.09 -1.15
N LEU A 122 4.32 -2.29 -1.88
CA LEU A 122 3.18 -1.51 -1.41
C LEU A 122 1.91 -2.32 -1.66
N SER A 123 1.13 -2.61 -0.64
CA SER A 123 -0.07 -3.45 -0.74
C SER A 123 -1.27 -2.82 -0.04
N ILE A 124 -2.46 -2.99 -0.62
CA ILE A 124 -3.74 -2.67 0.03
C ILE A 124 -4.50 -3.97 0.26
N LEU A 125 -5.01 -4.11 1.49
CA LEU A 125 -5.63 -5.32 1.99
C LEU A 125 -7.07 -5.07 2.41
N LEU A 126 -7.87 -6.14 2.34
CA LEU A 126 -9.21 -6.21 2.91
C LEU A 126 -9.33 -7.53 3.66
N GLU A 127 -9.59 -7.47 4.97
CA GLU A 127 -9.67 -8.69 5.81
C GLU A 127 -8.39 -9.54 5.68
N ASP A 128 -7.21 -8.89 5.77
CA ASP A 128 -5.87 -9.50 5.62
C ASP A 128 -5.53 -10.09 4.23
N GLU A 129 -6.45 -10.02 3.27
CA GLU A 129 -6.21 -10.45 1.89
C GLU A 129 -5.68 -9.29 1.03
N VAL A 130 -4.57 -9.49 0.33
CA VAL A 130 -4.02 -8.50 -0.60
C VAL A 130 -4.93 -8.39 -1.83
N ILE A 131 -5.55 -7.22 -2.03
CA ILE A 131 -6.39 -6.96 -3.22
C ILE A 131 -5.53 -6.41 -4.36
N ILE A 132 -4.58 -5.54 -4.05
CA ILE A 132 -3.71 -4.91 -5.03
C ILE A 132 -2.36 -4.62 -4.41
N SER A 133 -1.30 -4.77 -5.20
CA SER A 133 0.06 -4.47 -4.77
C SER A 133 0.94 -3.99 -5.91
N LYS A 134 1.96 -3.21 -5.57
CA LYS A 134 3.02 -2.79 -6.48
C LYS A 134 4.37 -2.87 -5.80
N THR A 135 5.36 -3.43 -6.50
CA THR A 135 6.76 -3.37 -6.07
C THR A 135 7.49 -2.27 -6.83
N ILE A 136 8.26 -1.46 -6.10
CA ILE A 136 9.18 -0.44 -6.63
C ILE A 136 10.57 -0.78 -6.14
N MET A 137 11.54 -0.75 -7.06
CA MET A 137 12.94 -1.01 -6.78
C MET A 137 13.64 0.29 -6.43
N ILE A 138 14.24 0.37 -5.25
CA ILE A 138 15.09 1.51 -4.90
C ILE A 138 16.54 1.14 -5.24
N THR A 139 17.16 1.93 -6.13
CA THR A 139 18.47 1.65 -6.71
C THR A 139 19.58 2.50 -6.17
#